data_AF-A0A970BK87-F1
#
_entry.id   AF-A0A970BK87-F1
#
_cell.length_a   1.000
_cell.length_b   1.000
_cell.length_c   1.000
_cell.angle_alpha   90.00
_cell.angle_beta   90.00
_cell.angle_gamma   90.00
#
_symmetry.space_group_name_H-M   'P 1'
#
loop_
_entity.id
_entity.type
_entity.pdbx_description
1 polymer ?
#
loop_
_entity_poly.entity_id
_entity_poly.type
_entity_poly.pdbx_seq_one_letter_code
_entity_poly.pdbx_strand_id
1 'polypeptide(L)'
;IADRNFFAFLRDNAEEINNREDQVIQQIILWSCRIKGAVVESDEREGGLRAILNLGHTFGHPIERYFGYGHYRHGEAVAIGMGMAAGLANELELLNSADMESILDLLQSLGLDFPDPEIPAEDFMHLMSMDKKAKDGRLRLVLPTGIGQVQVVVM
;
A
#
# COMPACT_ATOMS: atom_id res chain seq x y z
N ILE A 1 -4.17 1.83 -6.24
CA ILE A 1 -3.77 0.61 -6.98
C ILE A 1 -4.47 0.40 -8.32
N ALA A 2 -5.79 0.64 -8.44
CA ALA A 2 -6.56 0.24 -9.63
C ALA A 2 -7.49 1.35 -10.19
N ASP A 3 -7.67 2.46 -9.47
CA ASP A 3 -8.64 3.49 -9.83
C ASP A 3 -8.10 4.87 -9.45
N ARG A 4 -7.94 5.75 -10.45
CA ARG A 4 -7.49 7.13 -10.27
C ARG A 4 -8.61 8.04 -9.79
N ASN A 5 -9.85 7.79 -10.21
CA ASN A 5 -11.00 8.58 -9.77
C ASN A 5 -11.28 8.34 -8.30
N PHE A 6 -11.11 7.10 -7.84
CA PHE A 6 -11.23 6.80 -6.41
C PHE A 6 -10.15 7.50 -5.59
N PHE A 7 -8.90 7.52 -6.08
CA PHE A 7 -7.82 8.26 -5.43
C PHE A 7 -8.14 9.76 -5.33
N ALA A 8 -8.62 10.37 -6.42
CA ALA A 8 -9.03 11.77 -6.42
C ALA A 8 -10.18 12.02 -5.43
N PHE A 9 -11.17 11.12 -5.40
CA PHE A 9 -12.27 11.19 -4.44
C PHE A 9 -11.78 11.16 -2.98
N LEU A 10 -10.87 10.25 -2.64
CA LEU A 10 -10.30 10.18 -1.29
C LEU A 10 -9.57 11.47 -0.91
N ARG A 11 -8.78 12.02 -1.83
CA ARG A 11 -8.05 13.28 -1.62
C ARG A 11 -9.01 14.45 -1.43
N ASP A 12 -10.02 14.56 -2.28
CA ASP A 12 -10.94 15.69 -2.28
C ASP A 12 -11.93 15.64 -1.10
N ASN A 13 -12.03 14.52 -0.38
CA ASN A 13 -12.93 14.32 0.78
C ASN A 13 -12.16 13.94 2.07
N ALA A 14 -10.87 14.26 2.17
CA ALA A 14 -10.03 13.81 3.29
C ALA A 14 -10.55 14.30 4.65
N GLU A 15 -11.08 15.52 4.72
CA GLU A 15 -11.66 16.09 5.95
C GLU A 15 -12.90 15.30 6.40
N GLU A 16 -13.83 15.05 5.48
CA GLU A 16 -15.06 14.29 5.73
C GLU A 16 -14.75 12.84 6.13
N ILE A 17 -13.69 12.25 5.56
CA ILE A 17 -13.22 10.91 5.95
C ILE A 17 -12.74 10.92 7.39
N ASN A 18 -11.92 11.90 7.78
CA ASN A 18 -11.40 12.03 9.14
C ASN A 18 -12.53 12.30 10.15
N ASN A 19 -13.54 13.06 9.75
CA ASN A 19 -14.76 13.32 10.54
C ASN A 19 -15.77 12.16 10.52
N ARG A 20 -15.52 11.12 9.71
CA ARG A 20 -16.36 9.92 9.57
C ARG A 20 -17.77 10.23 9.08
N GLU A 21 -17.90 11.15 8.15
CA GLU A 21 -19.19 11.51 7.55
C GLU A 21 -19.83 10.30 6.84
N ASP A 22 -21.03 9.93 7.27
CA ASP A 22 -21.69 8.66 6.89
C ASP A 22 -21.75 8.44 5.37
N GLN A 23 -22.09 9.49 4.61
CA GLN A 23 -22.24 9.40 3.15
C GLN A 23 -20.90 9.10 2.45
N VAL A 24 -19.82 9.75 2.90
CA VAL A 24 -18.48 9.57 2.33
C VAL A 24 -17.96 8.18 2.69
N ILE A 25 -18.12 7.74 3.93
CA ILE A 25 -17.70 6.40 4.37
C ILE A 25 -18.45 5.31 3.61
N GLN A 26 -19.77 5.42 3.44
CA GLN A 26 -20.54 4.45 2.64
C GLN A 26 -20.05 4.36 1.19
N GLN A 27 -19.74 5.50 0.58
CA GLN A 27 -19.21 5.56 -0.78
C GLN A 27 -17.83 4.88 -0.87
N ILE A 28 -16.94 5.11 0.09
CA ILE A 28 -15.62 4.47 0.18
C ILE A 28 -15.74 2.96 0.31
N ILE A 29 -16.62 2.49 1.19
CA ILE A 29 -16.86 1.05 1.39
C ILE A 29 -17.34 0.42 0.08
N LEU A 30 -18.34 1.03 -0.56
CA LEU A 30 -18.89 0.53 -1.82
C LEU A 30 -17.84 0.47 -2.93
N TRP A 31 -17.04 1.53 -3.08
CA TRP A 31 -15.99 1.59 -4.11
C TRP A 31 -14.89 0.56 -3.85
N SER A 32 -14.46 0.43 -2.59
CA SER A 32 -13.46 -0.56 -2.17
C SER A 32 -13.93 -1.99 -2.43
N CYS A 33 -15.19 -2.29 -2.10
CA CYS A 33 -15.81 -3.59 -2.37
C CYS A 33 -15.84 -3.90 -3.87
N ARG A 34 -16.20 -2.91 -4.70
CA ARG A 34 -16.23 -3.06 -6.17
C ARG A 34 -14.85 -3.34 -6.74
N ILE A 35 -13.84 -2.57 -6.35
CA ILE A 35 -12.45 -2.76 -6.82
C ILE A 35 -11.94 -4.14 -6.40
N LYS A 36 -12.11 -4.52 -5.13
CA LYS A 36 -11.68 -5.83 -4.65
C LYS A 36 -12.42 -6.97 -5.34
N GLY A 37 -13.73 -6.83 -5.54
CA GLY A 37 -14.55 -7.79 -6.27
C GLY A 37 -14.04 -8.02 -7.69
N ALA A 38 -13.82 -6.93 -8.45
CA ALA A 38 -13.33 -7.01 -9.81
C ALA A 38 -11.93 -7.64 -9.92
N VAL A 39 -11.03 -7.34 -8.98
CA VAL A 39 -9.68 -7.95 -8.94
C VAL A 39 -9.76 -9.45 -8.62
N VAL A 40 -10.59 -9.84 -7.66
CA VAL A 40 -10.75 -11.26 -7.27
C VAL A 40 -11.43 -12.05 -8.37
N GLU A 41 -12.47 -11.51 -9.02
CA GLU A 41 -13.16 -12.14 -10.15
C GLU A 41 -12.21 -12.34 -11.34
N SER A 42 -11.31 -11.37 -11.59
CA SER A 42 -10.32 -11.45 -12.66
C SER A 42 -9.17 -12.43 -12.37
N ASP A 43 -9.00 -12.89 -11.11
CA ASP A 43 -7.93 -13.81 -10.69
C ASP A 43 -8.35 -14.65 -9.47
N GLU A 44 -9.38 -15.48 -9.65
CA GLU A 44 -9.96 -16.29 -8.57
C GLU A 44 -8.97 -17.27 -7.94
N ARG A 45 -7.99 -17.76 -8.72
CA ARG A 45 -6.98 -18.73 -8.29
C ARG A 45 -5.68 -18.10 -7.79
N GLU A 46 -5.65 -16.78 -7.61
CA GLU A 46 -4.52 -16.03 -7.04
C GLU A 46 -3.20 -16.29 -7.81
N GLY A 47 -3.31 -16.36 -9.15
CA GLY A 47 -2.24 -16.71 -10.08
C GLY A 47 -1.35 -15.54 -10.51
N GLY A 48 -1.80 -14.30 -10.34
CA GLY A 48 -1.00 -13.13 -10.73
C GLY A 48 -1.58 -11.78 -10.34
N LEU A 49 -2.76 -11.44 -10.84
CA LEU A 49 -3.36 -10.11 -10.67
C LEU A 49 -3.75 -9.83 -9.22
N ARG A 50 -4.27 -10.81 -8.47
CA ARG A 50 -4.68 -10.61 -7.08
C ARG A 50 -3.54 -10.16 -6.17
N ALA A 51 -2.29 -10.42 -6.57
CA ALA A 51 -1.11 -9.95 -5.86
C ALA A 51 -1.08 -8.43 -5.70
N ILE A 52 -1.69 -7.65 -6.60
CA ILE A 52 -1.70 -6.17 -6.53
C ILE A 52 -2.36 -5.61 -5.26
N LEU A 53 -3.25 -6.39 -4.62
CA LEU A 53 -3.88 -6.01 -3.35
C LEU A 53 -2.88 -5.93 -2.19
N ASN A 54 -1.66 -6.46 -2.39
CA ASN A 54 -0.59 -6.46 -1.41
C ASN A 54 0.31 -5.22 -1.47
N LEU A 55 -0.07 -4.14 -2.15
CA LEU A 55 0.68 -2.88 -2.07
C LEU A 55 0.92 -2.51 -0.60
N GLY A 56 2.16 -2.15 -0.28
CA GLY A 56 2.62 -1.81 1.06
C GLY A 56 2.83 -2.98 2.03
N HIS A 57 2.23 -4.14 1.79
CA HIS A 57 2.29 -5.25 2.76
C HIS A 57 3.68 -5.86 2.91
N THR A 58 4.47 -5.92 1.83
CA THR A 58 5.84 -6.48 1.89
C THR A 58 6.76 -5.65 2.80
N PHE A 59 6.50 -4.35 2.91
CA PHE A 59 7.21 -3.43 3.81
C PHE A 59 6.53 -3.31 5.18
N GLY A 60 5.20 -3.40 5.23
CA GLY A 60 4.43 -3.31 6.48
C GLY A 60 4.59 -4.52 7.40
N HIS A 61 4.65 -5.74 6.86
CA HIS A 61 4.80 -6.94 7.67
C HIS A 61 6.09 -6.96 8.53
N PRO A 62 7.28 -6.56 8.03
CA PRO A 62 8.46 -6.37 8.86
C PRO A 62 8.22 -5.44 10.05
N ILE A 63 7.52 -4.31 9.84
CA ILE A 63 7.20 -3.34 10.90
C ILE A 63 6.35 -4.01 11.98
N GLU A 64 5.26 -4.68 11.58
CA GLU A 64 4.38 -5.39 12.53
C GLU A 64 5.12 -6.51 13.28
N ARG A 65 6.01 -7.24 12.60
CA ARG A 65 6.76 -8.37 13.20
C ARG A 65 7.83 -7.89 14.17
N TYR A 66 8.56 -6.84 13.83
CA TYR A 66 9.68 -6.34 14.62
C TYR A 66 9.21 -5.73 15.94
N PHE A 67 8.22 -4.82 15.89
CA PHE A 67 7.71 -4.15 17.09
C PHE A 67 6.72 -5.02 17.89
N GLY A 68 6.22 -6.09 17.29
CA GLY A 68 5.27 -7.00 17.91
C GLY A 68 3.84 -6.46 17.93
N TYR A 69 2.94 -7.30 18.44
CA TYR A 69 1.50 -7.02 18.39
C TYR A 69 1.12 -5.81 19.25
N GLY A 70 0.43 -4.84 18.62
CA GLY A 70 -0.17 -3.70 19.30
C GLY A 70 0.66 -2.42 19.31
N HIS A 71 1.89 -2.43 18.79
CA HIS A 71 2.68 -1.20 18.64
C HIS A 71 2.20 -0.36 17.45
N TYR A 72 2.08 -0.99 16.28
CA TYR A 72 1.42 -0.41 15.10
C TYR A 72 0.13 -1.16 14.84
N ARG A 73 -0.92 -0.43 14.44
CA ARG A 73 -2.10 -1.03 13.81
C ARG A 73 -1.69 -1.52 12.42
N HIS A 74 -2.33 -2.58 11.95
CA HIS A 74 -2.08 -3.12 10.61
C HIS A 74 -2.18 -2.04 9.51
N GLY A 75 -3.21 -1.19 9.59
CA GLY A 75 -3.39 -0.08 8.63
C GLY A 75 -2.25 0.94 8.65
N GLU A 76 -1.66 1.22 9.82
CA GLU A 76 -0.53 2.14 9.97
C GLU A 76 0.73 1.54 9.34
N ALA A 77 1.03 0.27 9.65
CA ALA A 77 2.17 -0.44 9.08
C ALA A 77 2.05 -0.57 7.55
N VAL A 78 0.85 -0.87 7.04
CA VAL A 78 0.59 -0.92 5.60
C VAL A 78 0.76 0.47 4.97
N ALA A 79 0.30 1.55 5.61
CA ALA A 79 0.48 2.91 5.12
C ALA A 79 1.96 3.28 5.01
N ILE A 80 2.76 3.05 6.06
CA ILE A 80 4.23 3.21 6.03
C ILE A 80 4.81 2.40 4.86
N GLY A 81 4.37 1.15 4.70
CA GLY A 81 4.80 0.32 3.60
C GLY A 81 4.39 0.83 2.21
N MET A 82 3.24 1.51 2.07
CA MET A 82 2.86 2.15 0.81
C MET A 82 3.78 3.35 0.50
N GLY A 83 4.16 4.12 1.52
CA GLY A 83 5.15 5.21 1.38
C GLY A 83 6.52 4.69 0.93
N MET A 84 7.02 3.63 1.59
CA MET A 84 8.27 2.96 1.19
C MET A 84 8.20 2.42 -0.25
N ALA A 85 7.07 1.80 -0.64
CA ALA A 85 6.86 1.30 -1.99
C ALA A 85 6.82 2.44 -3.04
N ALA A 86 6.24 3.59 -2.72
CA ALA A 86 6.23 4.76 -3.59
C ALA A 86 7.62 5.37 -3.76
N GLY A 87 8.38 5.49 -2.66
CA GLY A 87 9.78 5.95 -2.69
C GLY A 87 10.67 5.04 -3.55
N LEU A 88 10.63 3.73 -3.30
CA LEU A 88 11.38 2.76 -4.11
C LEU A 88 10.96 2.80 -5.59
N ALA A 89 9.66 2.92 -5.88
CA ALA A 89 9.19 3.02 -7.26
C ALA A 89 9.70 4.29 -7.96
N ASN A 90 9.85 5.40 -7.23
CA ASN A 90 10.41 6.63 -7.76
C ASN A 90 11.92 6.50 -8.03
N GLU A 91 12.67 5.90 -7.09
CA GLU A 91 14.11 5.61 -7.27
C GLU A 91 14.39 4.69 -8.46
N LEU A 92 13.49 3.74 -8.74
CA LEU A 92 13.55 2.84 -9.89
C LEU A 92 13.00 3.45 -11.19
N GLU A 93 12.66 4.74 -11.20
CA GLU A 93 12.07 5.46 -12.35
C GLU A 93 10.73 4.87 -12.86
N LEU A 94 10.03 4.09 -12.01
CA LEU A 94 8.72 3.50 -12.31
C LEU A 94 7.56 4.46 -12.01
N LEU A 95 7.77 5.37 -11.07
CA LEU A 95 6.81 6.38 -10.62
C LEU A 95 7.44 7.76 -10.74
N ASN A 96 6.73 8.74 -11.30
CA ASN A 96 7.22 10.12 -11.31
C ASN A 96 7.07 10.77 -9.92
N SER A 97 7.87 11.80 -9.64
CA SER A 97 7.90 12.43 -8.32
C SER A 97 6.56 13.08 -7.93
N ALA A 98 5.81 13.64 -8.89
CA ALA A 98 4.51 14.27 -8.61
C ALA A 98 3.45 13.24 -8.14
N ASP A 99 3.43 12.04 -8.74
CA ASP A 99 2.55 10.96 -8.32
C ASP A 99 3.03 10.36 -6.98
N MET A 100 4.34 10.27 -6.74
CA MET A 100 4.88 9.87 -5.43
C MET A 100 4.43 10.83 -4.33
N GLU A 101 4.66 12.14 -4.51
CA GLU A 101 4.24 13.19 -3.59
C GLU A 101 2.73 13.14 -3.34
N SER A 102 1.93 13.01 -4.41
CA SER A 102 0.47 12.89 -4.28
C SER A 102 0.05 11.71 -3.38
N ILE A 103 0.72 10.55 -3.49
CA ILE A 103 0.45 9.38 -2.65
C ILE A 103 0.78 9.68 -1.18
N LEU A 104 1.93 10.30 -0.92
CA LEU A 104 2.36 10.65 0.43
C LEU A 104 1.41 11.69 1.06
N ASP A 105 1.05 12.72 0.30
CA ASP A 105 0.14 13.79 0.74
C ASP A 105 -1.24 13.23 1.09
N LEU A 106 -1.79 12.32 0.27
CA LEU A 106 -3.08 11.69 0.57
C LEU A 106 -3.01 10.93 1.90
N LEU A 107 -2.00 10.10 2.09
CA LEU A 107 -1.86 9.29 3.30
C LEU A 107 -1.72 10.17 4.55
N GLN A 108 -0.90 11.23 4.48
CA GLN A 108 -0.81 12.23 5.56
C GLN A 108 -2.14 12.94 5.82
N SER A 109 -2.88 13.32 4.77
CA SER A 109 -4.19 13.97 4.91
C SER A 109 -5.23 13.09 5.61
N LEU A 110 -5.04 11.76 5.58
CA LEU A 110 -5.88 10.77 6.26
C LEU A 110 -5.38 10.44 7.68
N GLY A 111 -4.42 11.20 8.21
CA GLY A 111 -3.83 10.99 9.53
C GLY A 111 -2.94 9.75 9.61
N LEU A 112 -2.43 9.26 8.47
CA LEU A 112 -1.51 8.14 8.41
C LEU A 112 -0.08 8.69 8.25
N ASP A 113 0.52 9.01 9.38
CA ASP A 113 1.91 9.48 9.44
C ASP A 113 2.89 8.38 9.00
N PHE A 114 4.09 8.83 8.58
CA PHE A 114 5.17 7.97 8.12
C PHE A 114 6.42 8.13 9.00
N PRO A 115 6.36 7.76 10.29
CA PRO A 115 7.58 7.74 11.08
C PRO A 115 8.55 6.73 10.46
N ASP A 116 9.82 7.11 10.35
CA ASP A 116 10.88 6.16 10.01
C ASP A 116 10.90 5.09 11.11
N PRO A 117 10.56 3.82 10.81
CA PRO A 117 10.54 2.81 11.83
C PRO A 117 11.99 2.54 12.25
N GLU A 118 12.30 2.67 13.55
CA GLU A 118 13.63 2.42 14.12
C GLU A 118 14.00 0.93 14.09
N ILE A 119 14.13 0.38 12.88
CA ILE A 119 14.46 -1.01 12.59
C ILE A 119 15.79 -1.02 11.86
N PRO A 120 16.81 -1.74 12.35
CA PRO A 120 18.05 -1.93 11.63
C PRO A 120 17.79 -2.52 10.23
N ALA A 121 18.47 -1.99 9.21
CA ALA A 121 18.25 -2.41 7.82
C ALA A 121 18.43 -3.93 7.62
N GLU A 122 19.39 -4.54 8.32
CA GLU A 122 19.63 -5.99 8.27
C GLU A 122 18.43 -6.79 8.80
N ASP A 123 17.84 -6.36 9.92
CA ASP A 123 16.65 -6.99 10.50
C ASP A 123 15.43 -6.80 9.59
N PHE A 124 15.27 -5.60 9.03
CA PHE A 124 14.18 -5.30 8.11
C PHE A 124 14.25 -6.22 6.87
N MET A 125 15.43 -6.32 6.24
CA MET A 125 15.66 -7.20 5.09
C MET A 125 15.46 -8.67 5.43
N HIS A 126 15.93 -9.11 6.61
CA HIS A 126 15.67 -10.47 7.09
C HIS A 126 14.17 -10.75 7.22
N LEU A 127 13.43 -9.86 7.87
CA LEU A 127 11.98 -10.00 8.06
C LEU A 127 11.20 -9.94 6.75
N MET A 128 11.62 -9.12 5.78
CA MET A 128 11.07 -9.10 4.42
C MET A 128 11.27 -10.45 3.72
N SER A 129 12.45 -11.05 3.85
CA SER A 129 12.77 -12.34 3.22
C SER A 129 11.93 -13.51 3.74
N MET A 130 11.42 -13.41 4.97
CA MET A 130 10.54 -14.40 5.59
C MET A 130 9.08 -14.28 5.15
N ASP A 131 8.69 -13.23 4.42
CA ASP A 131 7.33 -13.11 3.90
C ASP A 131 7.08 -14.18 2.81
N LYS A 132 5.92 -14.84 2.86
CA LYS A 132 5.50 -15.98 2.02
C LYS A 132 5.39 -15.63 0.52
N LYS A 133 5.71 -14.39 0.14
CA LYS A 133 5.73 -13.87 -1.22
C LYS A 133 7.07 -14.07 -1.91
N ALA A 134 8.11 -14.48 -1.18
CA ALA A 134 9.35 -14.93 -1.79
C ALA A 134 9.13 -16.29 -2.48
N LYS A 135 9.17 -16.30 -3.82
CA LYS A 135 9.16 -17.54 -4.61
C LYS A 135 10.55 -17.70 -5.20
N ASP A 136 11.19 -18.84 -4.95
CA ASP A 136 12.56 -19.15 -5.40
C ASP A 136 13.63 -18.18 -4.86
N GLY A 137 13.47 -17.66 -3.64
CA GLY A 137 14.45 -16.76 -3.00
C GLY A 137 14.47 -15.32 -3.53
N ARG A 138 13.52 -14.95 -4.41
CA ARG A 138 13.37 -13.60 -4.96
C ARG A 138 12.21 -12.85 -4.32
N LEU A 139 12.41 -11.59 -4.00
CA LEU A 139 11.39 -10.72 -3.41
C LEU A 139 10.39 -10.30 -4.48
N ARG A 140 9.10 -10.50 -4.20
CA ARG A 140 8.01 -9.99 -5.04
C ARG A 140 7.42 -8.75 -4.40
N LEU A 141 7.64 -7.61 -5.03
CA LEU A 141 7.14 -6.31 -4.59
C LEU A 141 5.98 -5.86 -5.47
N VAL A 142 4.98 -5.24 -4.87
CA VAL A 142 3.94 -4.51 -5.60
C VAL A 142 4.33 -3.04 -5.54
N LEU A 143 4.65 -2.45 -6.68
CA LEU A 143 5.11 -1.07 -6.77
C LEU A 143 4.13 -0.23 -7.60
N PRO A 144 3.81 1.00 -7.19
CA PRO A 144 3.04 1.94 -8.00
C PRO A 144 3.81 2.36 -9.25
N THR A 145 3.08 2.47 -10.37
CA THR A 145 3.62 3.00 -11.65
C THR A 145 2.90 4.28 -12.09
N GLY A 146 1.96 4.73 -11.26
CA GLY A 146 1.15 5.93 -11.45
C GLY A 146 -0.10 5.88 -10.56
N ILE A 147 -0.83 6.99 -10.45
CA ILE A 147 -2.08 7.00 -9.69
C ILE A 147 -3.11 6.06 -10.36
N GLY A 148 -3.55 5.06 -9.60
CA GLY A 148 -4.47 4.03 -10.06
C GLY A 148 -3.80 2.85 -10.77
N GLN A 149 -2.47 2.75 -10.76
CA GLN A 149 -1.73 1.70 -11.45
C GLN A 149 -0.58 1.14 -10.59
N VAL A 150 -0.39 -0.16 -10.64
CA VAL A 150 0.71 -0.87 -9.96
C VAL A 150 1.20 -2.02 -10.81
N GLN A 151 2.42 -2.48 -10.55
CA GLN A 151 2.99 -3.68 -11.14
C GLN A 151 3.64 -4.56 -10.08
N VAL A 152 3.74 -5.87 -10.37
CA VAL A 152 4.51 -6.80 -9.54
C VAL A 152 5.94 -6.87 -10.08
N VAL A 153 6.92 -6.45 -9.28
CA VAL A 153 8.34 -6.50 -9.59
C VAL A 153 8.97 -7.66 -8.83
N VAL A 154 9.86 -8.40 -9.49
CA VAL A 154 10.64 -9.49 -8.89
C VAL A 154 12.09 -9.03 -8.79
N MET A 155 12.63 -8.98 -7.56
CA MET A 155 14.02 -8.62 -7.26
C MET A 155 14.78 -9.81 -6.70
#